data_AF-A0A1G4AWK3-F1
#
_entry.id   AF-A0A1G4AWK3-F1
#
_cell.length_a   1.000
_cell.length_b   1.000
_cell.length_c   1.000
_cell.angle_alpha   90.00
_cell.angle_beta   90.00
_cell.angle_gamma   90.00
#
_symmetry.space_group_name_H-M   'P 1'
#
loop_
_entity.id
_entity.type
_entity.pdbx_description
1 polymer ?
#
loop_
_entity_poly.entity_id
_entity_poly.type
_entity_poly.pdbx_seq_one_letter_code
_entity_poly.pdbx_strand_id
1 'polypeptide(L)'
;MEISWNPKEPGPRVSLRSSRDWNNEIRNEFADATETCFVRLATQYAAGYLTLSDYLDGVLSHLRKGATKHKWDVPPEDVSDFLELDLFAGAVKARHLDPAFVPLEEHDYSVAKRLASRSWTTNDPDEFDRLGREDQTDPSSLLPEIADLLLVICYARRDTILFRHLIGMLPGPPDRSTFDLLNEMLLQPRTAYWAVIHQHSPKQQRNSADEISMWTDILNFGWVHDPVNSETQRFLHHGIRSQDPGLERDDSVAFGSQKLREFHLALASRGLYCDVASLGGYLASCRSLDQALDFLTVFHGDKVRPSGRDLYEWESGGLVGSIAGSSTVDGNLRTDIMRLALECIEGVDVNAPFNFNAWQDDLPGRKRTPRMSGLQVAAFNGDRGLAEVLLQHGARTDVLEYITGLNAAGFARNNGHVDFAKWLDYLARK
;
A
#
# COMPACT_ATOMS: atom_id res chain seq x y z
N MET A 1 -11.35 12.65 7.63
CA MET A 1 -12.51 13.58 7.53
C MET A 1 -13.59 12.98 6.62
N GLU A 2 -14.88 13.01 6.98
CA GLU A 2 -16.00 12.54 6.12
C GLU A 2 -16.87 13.74 5.72
N ILE A 3 -17.17 13.86 4.43
CA ILE A 3 -18.06 14.90 3.87
C ILE A 3 -19.39 14.23 3.52
N SER A 4 -20.46 14.73 4.10
CA SER A 4 -21.82 14.22 3.90
C SER A 4 -22.71 15.32 3.34
N TRP A 5 -23.68 14.95 2.51
CA TRP A 5 -24.68 15.89 2.00
C TRP A 5 -26.03 15.57 2.64
N ASN A 6 -26.64 16.55 3.31
CA ASN A 6 -27.98 16.41 3.84
C ASN A 6 -28.98 17.06 2.86
N PRO A 7 -29.92 16.31 2.26
CA PRO A 7 -30.90 16.87 1.33
C PRO A 7 -31.79 17.96 1.92
N LYS A 8 -31.85 18.06 3.26
CA LYS A 8 -32.70 19.01 4.00
C LYS A 8 -31.95 20.25 4.49
N GLU A 9 -30.63 20.28 4.41
CA GLU A 9 -29.80 21.42 4.84
C GLU A 9 -28.95 21.92 3.67
N PRO A 10 -28.79 23.24 3.48
CA PRO A 10 -27.95 23.76 2.41
C PRO A 10 -26.47 23.54 2.72
N GLY A 11 -25.80 22.77 1.85
CA GLY A 11 -24.33 22.60 1.83
C GLY A 11 -23.83 21.27 2.40
N PRO A 12 -22.56 20.92 2.13
CA PRO A 12 -21.93 19.72 2.65
C PRO A 12 -21.63 19.88 4.15
N ARG A 13 -21.92 18.84 4.92
CA ARG A 13 -21.55 18.72 6.33
C ARG A 13 -20.27 17.92 6.45
N VAL A 14 -19.28 18.54 7.07
CA VAL A 14 -18.02 17.89 7.45
C VAL A 14 -18.16 17.27 8.84
N SER A 15 -17.73 16.02 8.95
CA SER A 15 -17.66 15.29 10.21
C SER A 15 -16.30 14.65 10.38
N LEU A 16 -15.83 14.61 11.62
CA LEU A 16 -14.63 13.88 11.99
C LEU A 16 -15.02 12.44 12.30
N ARG A 17 -14.92 11.57 11.30
CA ARG A 17 -14.91 10.11 11.45
C ARG A 17 -13.50 9.62 11.14
N SER A 18 -12.88 8.92 12.08
CA SER A 18 -11.66 8.16 11.85
C SER A 18 -11.91 6.71 12.24
N SER A 19 -11.08 5.82 11.71
CA SER A 19 -10.97 4.43 12.14
C SER A 19 -10.38 4.30 13.56
N ARG A 20 -9.76 5.38 14.05
CA ARG A 20 -9.22 5.55 15.41
C ARG A 20 -9.90 6.76 16.08
N ASP A 21 -9.86 6.83 17.40
CA ASP A 21 -10.28 8.05 18.09
C ASP A 21 -9.33 9.18 17.69
N TRP A 22 -9.81 10.16 16.89
CA TRP A 22 -9.02 11.37 16.55
C TRP A 22 -8.36 11.95 17.80
N ASN A 23 -7.09 12.36 17.69
CA ASN A 23 -6.43 13.01 18.82
C ASN A 23 -7.20 14.25 19.31
N ASN A 24 -6.95 14.63 20.57
CA ASN A 24 -7.66 15.75 21.19
C ASN A 24 -7.39 17.07 20.44
N GLU A 25 -6.21 17.22 19.84
CA GLU A 25 -5.81 18.42 19.13
C GLU A 25 -6.70 18.68 17.90
N ILE A 26 -6.88 17.70 17.01
CA ILE A 26 -7.74 17.83 15.82
C ILE A 26 -9.18 18.13 16.24
N ARG A 27 -9.68 17.45 17.27
CA ARG A 27 -11.04 17.70 17.79
C ARG A 27 -11.18 19.13 18.31
N ASN A 28 -10.20 19.60 19.06
CA ASN A 28 -10.23 20.92 19.67
C ASN A 28 -10.08 22.02 18.62
N GLU A 29 -9.15 21.88 17.66
CA GLU A 29 -8.97 22.83 16.56
C GLU A 29 -10.23 22.89 15.67
N PHE A 30 -10.83 21.73 15.37
CA PHE A 30 -12.10 21.66 14.64
C PHE A 30 -13.22 22.42 15.38
N ALA A 31 -13.32 22.24 16.70
CA ALA A 31 -14.32 22.90 17.53
C ALA A 31 -14.06 24.41 17.75
N ASP A 32 -12.82 24.87 17.61
CA ASP A 32 -12.43 26.25 17.95
C ASP A 32 -12.85 27.25 16.87
N ALA A 33 -14.05 27.82 17.05
CA ALA A 33 -14.65 28.85 16.20
C ALA A 33 -13.73 30.05 15.88
N THR A 34 -12.79 30.34 16.76
CA THR A 34 -12.05 31.62 16.80
C THR A 34 -10.72 31.60 16.07
N GLU A 35 -10.29 30.42 15.62
CA GLU A 35 -9.00 30.23 14.95
C GLU A 35 -9.22 29.65 13.54
N THR A 36 -8.32 30.03 12.63
CA THR A 36 -8.28 29.54 11.25
C THR A 36 -6.89 28.98 10.98
N CYS A 37 -6.66 27.75 11.43
CA CYS A 37 -5.40 27.01 11.28
C CYS A 37 -5.63 25.76 10.41
N PHE A 38 -4.74 24.78 10.44
CA PHE A 38 -4.71 23.62 9.52
C PHE A 38 -6.04 22.86 9.39
N VAL A 39 -6.60 22.35 10.49
CA VAL A 39 -7.84 21.54 10.50
C VAL A 39 -9.02 22.38 10.02
N ARG A 40 -9.05 23.64 10.45
CA ARG A 40 -10.11 24.60 10.11
C ARG A 40 -10.11 24.94 8.63
N LEU A 41 -8.94 25.27 8.09
CA LEU A 41 -8.75 25.56 6.66
C LEU A 41 -9.08 24.35 5.80
N ALA A 42 -8.57 23.16 6.16
CA ALA A 42 -8.87 21.92 5.45
C ALA A 42 -10.37 21.59 5.44
N THR A 43 -11.03 21.69 6.59
CA THR A 43 -12.47 21.40 6.70
C THR A 43 -13.35 22.40 5.96
N GLN A 44 -13.00 23.69 5.98
CA GLN A 44 -13.72 24.71 5.21
C GLN A 44 -13.50 24.57 3.71
N TYR A 45 -12.28 24.25 3.27
CA TYR A 45 -11.99 23.97 1.86
C TYR A 45 -12.72 22.73 1.36
N ALA A 46 -12.67 21.63 2.12
CA ALA A 46 -13.40 20.41 1.83
C ALA A 46 -14.92 20.62 1.77
N ALA A 47 -15.46 21.52 2.58
CA ALA A 47 -16.88 21.91 2.55
C ALA A 47 -17.23 22.90 1.42
N GLY A 48 -16.26 23.36 0.64
CA GLY A 48 -16.47 24.36 -0.41
C GLY A 48 -16.73 25.78 0.11
N TYR A 49 -16.41 26.06 1.39
CA TYR A 49 -16.52 27.40 1.97
C TYR A 49 -15.29 28.27 1.72
N LEU A 50 -14.15 27.66 1.33
CA LEU A 50 -12.95 28.38 0.91
C LEU A 50 -12.65 28.12 -0.55
N THR A 51 -12.10 29.13 -1.23
CA THR A 51 -11.49 28.93 -2.54
C THR A 51 -10.15 28.21 -2.39
N LEU A 52 -9.64 27.62 -3.47
CA LEU A 52 -8.29 27.03 -3.47
C LEU A 52 -7.23 28.08 -3.09
N SER A 53 -7.36 29.32 -3.58
CA SER A 53 -6.40 30.39 -3.26
C SER A 53 -6.40 30.69 -1.76
N ASP A 54 -7.58 30.84 -1.15
CA ASP A 54 -7.68 31.15 0.28
C ASP A 54 -7.19 29.99 1.15
N TYR A 55 -7.45 28.75 0.73
CA TYR A 55 -6.94 27.55 1.39
C TYR A 55 -5.41 27.50 1.36
N LEU A 56 -4.80 27.64 0.17
CA LEU A 56 -3.36 27.65 0.02
C LEU A 56 -2.71 28.81 0.77
N ASP A 57 -3.30 30.00 0.71
CA ASP A 57 -2.83 31.17 1.47
C ASP A 57 -2.85 30.92 2.96
N GLY A 58 -3.96 30.42 3.50
CA GLY A 58 -4.09 30.13 4.92
C GLY A 58 -3.05 29.11 5.36
N VAL A 59 -2.96 27.96 4.67
CA VAL A 59 -2.10 26.85 5.08
C VAL A 59 -0.63 27.20 4.93
N LEU A 60 -0.20 27.75 3.77
CA LEU A 60 1.20 28.08 3.53
C LEU A 60 1.69 29.26 4.37
N SER A 61 0.81 30.15 4.82
CA SER A 61 1.21 31.31 5.64
C SER A 61 1.96 30.92 6.91
N HIS A 62 1.71 29.72 7.45
CA HIS A 62 2.44 29.17 8.59
C HIS A 62 3.95 28.97 8.34
N LEU A 63 4.36 28.80 7.08
CA LEU A 63 5.77 28.64 6.71
C LEU A 63 6.50 29.98 6.57
N ARG A 64 5.78 31.11 6.54
CA ARG A 64 6.35 32.43 6.28
C ARG A 64 7.11 32.95 7.49
N LYS A 65 8.29 33.54 7.27
CA LYS A 65 9.04 34.23 8.30
C LYS A 65 8.25 35.42 8.85
N GLY A 66 8.13 35.47 10.18
CA GLY A 66 7.36 36.51 10.86
C GLY A 66 5.84 36.31 10.76
N ALA A 67 5.37 35.12 10.38
CA ALA A 67 3.96 34.76 10.45
C ALA A 67 3.41 34.94 11.87
N THR A 68 2.14 35.30 11.97
CA THR A 68 1.41 35.32 13.23
C THR A 68 1.34 33.90 13.78
N LYS A 69 1.77 33.70 15.02
CA LYS A 69 1.60 32.40 15.68
C LYS A 69 0.13 32.16 15.96
N HIS A 70 -0.40 31.07 15.46
CA HIS A 70 -1.76 30.63 15.74
C HIS A 70 -1.78 29.76 17.00
N LYS A 71 -2.95 29.66 17.63
CA LYS A 71 -3.12 28.87 18.86
C LYS A 71 -2.75 27.39 18.69
N TRP A 72 -2.93 26.87 17.48
CA TRP A 72 -2.76 25.46 17.12
C TRP A 72 -1.42 25.18 16.39
N ASP A 73 -0.49 26.14 16.42
CA ASP A 73 0.92 25.93 16.02
C ASP A 73 1.68 25.17 17.12
N VAL A 74 1.18 23.97 17.44
CA VAL A 74 1.74 23.09 18.48
C VAL A 74 2.14 21.74 17.86
N PRO A 75 3.23 21.12 18.34
CA PRO A 75 3.61 19.76 17.95
C PRO A 75 2.46 18.77 18.21
N PRO A 76 2.03 18.01 17.19
CA PRO A 76 1.01 16.99 17.40
C PRO A 76 1.58 15.77 18.11
N GLU A 77 0.71 15.03 18.81
CA GLU A 77 1.07 13.70 19.36
C GLU A 77 1.47 12.74 18.24
N ASP A 78 0.74 12.78 17.12
CA ASP A 78 1.02 12.02 15.90
C ASP A 78 0.66 12.87 14.68
N VAL A 79 1.66 13.17 13.84
CA VAL A 79 1.46 13.95 12.61
C VAL A 79 0.67 13.19 11.56
N SER A 80 0.62 11.85 11.65
CA SER A 80 -0.13 11.02 10.73
C SER A 80 -1.63 11.29 10.80
N ASP A 81 -2.16 11.68 11.97
CA ASP A 81 -3.57 12.08 12.09
C ASP A 81 -3.89 13.32 11.24
N PHE A 82 -2.97 14.28 11.15
CA PHE A 82 -3.15 15.46 10.31
C PHE A 82 -3.04 15.12 8.82
N LEU A 83 -2.11 14.23 8.46
CA LEU A 83 -1.99 13.71 7.09
C LEU A 83 -3.25 12.91 6.67
N GLU A 84 -3.89 12.19 7.59
CA GLU A 84 -5.14 11.45 7.35
C GLU A 84 -6.33 12.41 7.18
N LEU A 85 -6.32 13.53 7.92
CA LEU A 85 -7.34 14.56 7.81
C LEU A 85 -7.28 15.27 6.45
N ASP A 86 -6.11 15.80 6.11
CA ASP A 86 -5.80 16.49 4.86
C ASP A 86 -4.30 16.36 4.57
N LEU A 87 -3.97 15.64 3.50
CA LEU A 87 -2.60 15.30 3.20
C LEU A 87 -1.70 16.53 2.99
N PHE A 88 -2.21 17.59 2.38
CA PHE A 88 -1.42 18.79 2.12
C PHE A 88 -1.29 19.64 3.37
N ALA A 89 -2.38 19.91 4.09
CA ALA A 89 -2.30 20.68 5.33
C ALA A 89 -1.44 19.95 6.39
N GLY A 90 -1.56 18.63 6.47
CA GLY A 90 -0.71 17.79 7.33
C GLY A 90 0.77 17.86 6.95
N ALA A 91 1.09 17.85 5.66
CA ALA A 91 2.48 18.00 5.18
C ALA A 91 3.05 19.37 5.54
N VAL A 92 2.28 20.44 5.34
CA VAL A 92 2.69 21.80 5.71
C VAL A 92 2.87 21.92 7.23
N LYS A 93 1.97 21.35 8.03
CA LYS A 93 2.11 21.31 9.49
C LYS A 93 3.36 20.54 9.91
N ALA A 94 3.63 19.38 9.29
CA ALA A 94 4.84 18.60 9.55
C ALA A 94 6.11 19.41 9.29
N ARG A 95 6.14 20.18 8.19
CA ARG A 95 7.27 21.08 7.87
C ARG A 95 7.39 22.23 8.85
N HIS A 96 6.28 22.93 9.13
CA HIS A 96 6.26 24.07 10.05
C HIS A 96 6.82 23.71 11.44
N LEU A 97 6.56 22.49 11.89
CA LEU A 97 6.95 21.99 13.22
C LEU A 97 8.26 21.20 13.23
N ASP A 98 8.89 21.02 12.07
CA ASP A 98 10.21 20.41 11.99
C ASP A 98 11.25 21.37 12.61
N PRO A 99 11.99 20.97 13.65
CA PRO A 99 13.01 21.82 14.27
C PRO A 99 14.11 22.29 13.31
N ALA A 100 14.35 21.56 12.22
CA ALA A 100 15.32 21.92 11.20
C ALA A 100 14.76 22.90 10.15
N PHE A 101 13.44 23.11 10.10
CA PHE A 101 12.82 23.98 9.11
C PHE A 101 13.18 25.45 9.34
N VAL A 102 13.63 26.10 8.27
CA VAL A 102 13.88 27.54 8.26
C VAL A 102 12.67 28.25 7.63
N PRO A 103 11.99 29.15 8.36
CA PRO A 103 10.86 29.89 7.81
C PRO A 103 11.21 30.67 6.55
N LEU A 104 10.30 30.64 5.58
CA LEU A 104 10.50 31.18 4.24
C LEU A 104 10.56 32.71 4.26
N GLU A 105 11.55 33.27 3.57
CA GLU A 105 11.56 34.69 3.24
C GLU A 105 10.43 35.02 2.25
N GLU A 106 10.10 36.31 2.11
CA GLU A 106 8.97 36.76 1.28
C GLU A 106 9.05 36.27 -0.17
N HIS A 107 10.26 36.25 -0.73
CA HIS A 107 10.49 35.80 -2.09
C HIS A 107 10.14 34.32 -2.25
N ASP A 108 10.70 33.46 -1.40
CA ASP A 108 10.51 32.00 -1.45
C ASP A 108 9.06 31.63 -1.14
N TYR A 109 8.43 32.30 -0.17
CA TYR A 109 7.01 32.16 0.14
C TYR A 109 6.13 32.47 -1.08
N SER A 110 6.41 33.58 -1.77
CA SER A 110 5.66 34.01 -2.95
C SER A 110 5.81 33.02 -4.11
N VAL A 111 7.01 32.48 -4.32
CA VAL A 111 7.29 31.44 -5.31
C VAL A 111 6.56 30.14 -4.96
N ALA A 112 6.67 29.68 -3.71
CA ALA A 112 6.00 28.47 -3.21
C ALA A 112 4.49 28.54 -3.42
N LYS A 113 3.86 29.68 -3.11
CA LYS A 113 2.42 29.89 -3.34
C LYS A 113 2.03 29.78 -4.81
N ARG A 114 2.77 30.43 -5.71
CA ARG A 114 2.48 30.38 -7.16
C ARG A 114 2.59 28.95 -7.70
N LEU A 115 3.66 28.26 -7.33
CA LEU A 115 3.88 26.88 -7.76
C LEU A 115 2.88 25.91 -7.14
N ALA A 116 2.50 26.09 -5.88
CA ALA A 116 1.46 25.28 -5.24
C ALA A 116 0.11 25.44 -5.95
N SER A 117 -0.30 26.68 -6.23
CA SER A 117 -1.53 26.95 -6.99
C SER A 117 -1.48 26.30 -8.37
N ARG A 118 -0.36 26.46 -9.11
CA ARG A 118 -0.21 25.87 -10.45
C ARG A 118 -0.22 24.35 -10.41
N SER A 119 0.51 23.75 -9.46
CA SER A 119 0.56 22.30 -9.24
C SER A 119 -0.80 21.73 -8.88
N TRP A 120 -1.76 22.56 -8.46
CA TRP A 120 -3.12 22.16 -8.15
C TRP A 120 -4.11 22.34 -9.31
N THR A 121 -3.85 23.28 -10.22
CA THR A 121 -4.79 23.63 -11.30
C THR A 121 -4.38 23.10 -12.66
N THR A 122 -3.12 22.74 -12.85
CA THR A 122 -2.58 22.26 -14.13
C THR A 122 -2.38 20.75 -14.08
N ASN A 123 -2.66 20.06 -15.19
CA ASN A 123 -2.43 18.62 -15.36
C ASN A 123 -1.36 18.32 -16.41
N ASP A 124 -1.17 19.24 -17.36
CA ASP A 124 -0.25 19.08 -18.48
C ASP A 124 1.12 19.68 -18.13
N PRO A 125 2.21 18.87 -18.14
CA PRO A 125 3.57 19.35 -17.93
C PRO A 125 3.97 20.52 -18.83
N ASP A 126 3.57 20.49 -20.11
CA ASP A 126 3.95 21.55 -21.06
C ASP A 126 3.29 22.88 -20.71
N GLU A 127 2.02 22.83 -20.29
CA GLU A 127 1.30 23.99 -19.76
C GLU A 127 1.91 24.49 -18.45
N PHE A 128 2.28 23.57 -17.55
CA PHE A 128 2.91 23.90 -16.26
C PHE A 128 4.21 24.69 -16.48
N ASP A 129 5.06 24.20 -17.38
CA ASP A 129 6.34 24.82 -17.73
C ASP A 129 6.15 26.15 -18.46
N ARG A 130 5.16 26.25 -19.35
CA ARG A 130 4.83 27.51 -20.04
C ARG A 130 4.44 28.59 -19.05
N LEU A 131 3.53 28.28 -18.12
CA LEU A 131 3.11 29.22 -17.08
C LEU A 131 4.28 29.62 -16.17
N GLY A 132 5.21 28.69 -15.89
CA GLY A 132 6.42 28.97 -15.11
C GLY A 132 7.39 29.93 -15.77
N ARG A 133 7.51 29.86 -17.11
CA ARG A 133 8.28 30.85 -17.86
C ARG A 133 7.61 32.22 -17.86
N GLU A 134 6.28 32.26 -17.92
CA GLU A 134 5.51 33.51 -17.96
C GLU A 134 5.59 34.29 -16.65
N ASP A 135 5.57 33.62 -15.50
CA ASP A 135 5.68 34.25 -14.17
C ASP A 135 7.07 34.13 -13.51
N GLN A 136 8.06 33.67 -14.28
CA GLN A 136 9.48 33.57 -13.90
C GLN A 136 9.72 32.73 -12.65
N THR A 137 8.95 31.66 -12.45
CA THR A 137 9.19 30.67 -11.39
C THR A 137 9.97 29.47 -11.94
N ASP A 138 11.18 29.22 -11.41
CA ASP A 138 11.99 28.05 -11.75
C ASP A 138 11.92 26.99 -10.64
N PRO A 139 11.21 25.87 -10.85
CA PRO A 139 11.06 24.81 -9.86
C PRO A 139 12.39 24.07 -9.53
N SER A 140 13.41 24.15 -10.39
CA SER A 140 14.69 23.46 -10.15
C SER A 140 15.56 24.13 -9.07
N SER A 141 15.27 25.40 -8.76
CA SER A 141 16.00 26.22 -7.79
C SER A 141 15.34 26.28 -6.41
N LEU A 142 14.30 25.48 -6.19
CA LEU A 142 13.54 25.50 -4.94
C LEU A 142 14.35 24.93 -3.77
N LEU A 143 13.92 25.30 -2.57
CA LEU A 143 14.31 24.58 -1.36
C LEU A 143 13.70 23.16 -1.40
N PRO A 144 14.44 22.11 -0.99
CA PRO A 144 13.94 20.73 -0.93
C PRO A 144 12.60 20.59 -0.19
N GLU A 145 12.38 21.39 0.86
CA GLU A 145 11.14 21.39 1.64
C GLU A 145 9.94 21.91 0.85
N ILE A 146 10.16 22.85 -0.09
CA ILE A 146 9.09 23.31 -0.98
C ILE A 146 8.84 22.29 -2.08
N ALA A 147 9.89 21.67 -2.62
CA ALA A 147 9.77 20.59 -3.58
C ALA A 147 8.93 19.42 -3.03
N ASP A 148 9.15 19.03 -1.77
CA ASP A 148 8.35 18.04 -1.05
C ASP A 148 6.86 18.40 -1.06
N LEU A 149 6.51 19.64 -0.71
CA LEU A 149 5.11 20.09 -0.69
C LEU A 149 4.48 20.11 -2.09
N LEU A 150 5.22 20.45 -3.14
CA LEU A 150 4.72 20.40 -4.52
C LEU A 150 4.42 18.97 -4.96
N LEU A 151 5.29 18.02 -4.62
CA LEU A 151 5.03 16.59 -4.89
C LEU A 151 3.84 16.07 -4.09
N VAL A 152 3.67 16.51 -2.84
CA VAL A 152 2.49 16.17 -2.03
C VAL A 152 1.20 16.69 -2.67
N ILE A 153 1.20 17.85 -3.31
CA ILE A 153 0.03 18.36 -4.06
C ILE A 153 -0.33 17.41 -5.21
N CYS A 154 0.65 17.08 -6.06
CA CYS A 154 0.43 16.16 -7.18
C CYS A 154 -0.01 14.78 -6.69
N TYR A 155 0.59 14.29 -5.61
CA TYR A 155 0.25 13.02 -4.98
C TYR A 155 -1.17 13.05 -4.38
N ALA A 156 -1.56 14.11 -3.68
CA ALA A 156 -2.91 14.29 -3.14
C ALA A 156 -3.98 14.27 -4.25
N ARG A 157 -3.67 14.91 -5.37
CA ARG A 157 -4.50 14.95 -6.59
C ARG A 157 -4.48 13.66 -7.43
N ARG A 158 -3.58 12.71 -7.12
CA ARG A 158 -3.29 11.53 -7.95
C ARG A 158 -2.95 11.90 -9.40
N ASP A 159 -2.27 13.02 -9.60
CA ASP A 159 -1.86 13.46 -10.94
C ASP A 159 -0.53 12.79 -11.32
N THR A 160 -0.62 11.58 -11.87
CA THR A 160 0.57 10.76 -12.18
C THR A 160 1.46 11.37 -13.25
N ILE A 161 0.91 12.17 -14.17
CA ILE A 161 1.65 12.77 -15.28
C ILE A 161 2.47 13.95 -14.76
N LEU A 162 1.82 14.89 -14.06
CA LEU A 162 2.53 16.03 -13.50
C LEU A 162 3.48 15.60 -12.37
N PHE A 163 3.09 14.62 -11.55
CA PHE A 163 3.96 14.06 -10.51
C PHE A 163 5.29 13.55 -11.08
N ARG A 164 5.23 12.74 -12.14
CA ARG A 164 6.43 12.19 -12.81
C ARG A 164 7.30 13.27 -13.44
N HIS A 165 6.67 14.30 -14.02
CA HIS A 165 7.41 15.45 -14.56
C HIS A 165 8.16 16.19 -13.46
N LEU A 166 7.47 16.55 -12.37
CA LEU A 166 8.04 17.34 -11.30
C LEU A 166 9.10 16.58 -10.50
N ILE A 167 8.88 15.30 -10.17
CA ILE A 167 9.84 14.53 -9.37
C ILE A 167 11.20 14.35 -10.08
N GLY A 168 11.22 14.38 -11.41
CA GLY A 168 12.45 14.34 -12.21
C GLY A 168 13.15 15.69 -12.39
N MET A 169 12.47 16.79 -12.06
CA MET A 169 12.93 18.18 -12.27
C MET A 169 13.30 18.88 -10.97
N LEU A 170 12.57 18.59 -9.90
CA LEU A 170 12.71 19.21 -8.60
C LEU A 170 14.08 18.88 -7.98
N PRO A 171 14.59 19.72 -7.06
CA PRO A 171 15.71 19.34 -6.23
C PRO A 171 15.40 18.01 -5.51
N GLY A 172 16.46 17.29 -5.13
CA GLY A 172 16.31 16.06 -4.34
C GLY A 172 15.54 16.28 -3.03
N PRO A 173 15.14 15.20 -2.35
CA PRO A 173 14.33 15.29 -1.14
C PRO A 173 15.06 16.04 -0.02
N PRO A 174 14.32 16.67 0.92
CA PRO A 174 14.89 17.15 2.18
C PRO A 174 15.36 15.96 3.03
N ASP A 175 16.11 16.20 4.11
CA ASP A 175 16.61 15.15 5.04
C ASP A 175 15.52 14.21 5.59
N ARG A 176 14.27 14.69 5.59
CA ARG A 176 13.07 13.89 5.89
C ARG A 176 11.92 14.40 5.04
N SER A 177 11.46 13.64 4.07
CA SER A 177 10.33 13.98 3.21
C SER A 177 8.99 13.76 3.91
N THR A 178 7.90 14.24 3.31
CA THR A 178 6.55 13.86 3.74
C THR A 178 6.27 12.38 3.46
N PHE A 179 6.88 11.79 2.42
CA PHE A 179 6.69 10.38 2.07
C PHE A 179 7.23 9.42 3.14
N ASP A 180 8.23 9.83 3.91
CA ASP A 180 8.71 9.08 5.10
C ASP A 180 7.66 8.94 6.21
N LEU A 181 6.69 9.86 6.23
CA LEU A 181 5.62 9.90 7.22
C LEU A 181 4.42 9.05 6.81
N LEU A 182 4.36 8.59 5.55
CA LEU A 182 3.24 7.82 5.04
C LEU A 182 3.33 6.36 5.48
N ASN A 183 2.48 5.98 6.42
CA ASN A 183 2.31 4.61 6.87
C ASN A 183 1.11 3.94 6.18
N GLU A 184 0.89 2.66 6.50
CA GLU A 184 -0.23 1.90 5.93
C GLU A 184 -1.59 2.54 6.16
N MET A 185 -1.79 3.22 7.29
CA MET A 185 -3.08 3.84 7.61
C MET A 185 -3.39 5.04 6.73
N LEU A 186 -2.37 5.74 6.25
CA LEU A 186 -2.50 6.82 5.28
C LEU A 186 -2.69 6.31 3.86
N LEU A 187 -2.10 5.15 3.55
CA LEU A 187 -2.05 4.63 2.19
C LEU A 187 -3.21 3.69 1.85
N GLN A 188 -3.70 2.89 2.80
CA GLN A 188 -4.81 1.98 2.59
C GLN A 188 -6.10 2.68 2.13
N PRO A 189 -6.51 3.82 2.72
CA PRO A 189 -7.67 4.56 2.22
C PRO A 189 -7.50 5.06 0.79
N ARG A 190 -6.26 5.18 0.30
CA ARG A 190 -5.98 5.69 -1.04
C ARG A 190 -6.23 4.66 -2.13
N THR A 191 -6.04 3.38 -1.85
CA THR A 191 -6.40 2.29 -2.79
C THR A 191 -7.82 1.79 -2.59
N ALA A 192 -8.38 1.93 -1.38
CA ALA A 192 -9.77 1.56 -1.09
C ALA A 192 -10.77 2.58 -1.65
N TYR A 193 -11.40 2.27 -2.80
CA TYR A 193 -12.40 3.16 -3.42
C TYR A 193 -13.63 3.42 -2.53
N TRP A 194 -13.91 2.51 -1.58
CA TRP A 194 -15.01 2.58 -0.62
C TRP A 194 -14.67 3.32 0.68
N ALA A 195 -13.41 3.73 0.88
CA ALA A 195 -13.04 4.48 2.07
C ALA A 195 -13.89 5.75 2.17
N VAL A 196 -14.32 6.13 3.38
CA VAL A 196 -15.11 7.37 3.60
C VAL A 196 -14.23 8.60 3.84
N ILE A 197 -12.92 8.41 3.98
CA ILE A 197 -11.93 9.47 4.28
C ILE A 197 -11.77 10.40 3.07
N HIS A 198 -11.95 11.70 3.27
CA HIS A 198 -11.78 12.73 2.24
C HIS A 198 -10.39 12.68 1.62
N GLN A 199 -10.35 12.85 0.30
CA GLN A 199 -9.14 12.92 -0.50
C GLN A 199 -9.33 14.01 -1.55
N HIS A 200 -8.24 14.70 -1.90
CA HIS A 200 -8.22 15.74 -2.94
C HIS A 200 -8.39 15.21 -4.37
N SER A 201 -8.57 13.89 -4.51
CA SER A 201 -8.77 13.19 -5.77
C SER A 201 -10.00 12.28 -5.72
N PRO A 202 -10.69 12.08 -6.85
CA PRO A 202 -11.78 11.11 -6.93
C PRO A 202 -11.33 9.72 -6.52
N LYS A 203 -12.18 9.00 -5.79
CA LYS A 203 -11.96 7.58 -5.48
C LYS A 203 -12.47 6.73 -6.63
N GLN A 204 -11.59 5.92 -7.19
CA GLN A 204 -11.88 5.09 -8.35
C GLN A 204 -11.27 3.71 -8.16
N GLN A 205 -11.84 2.71 -8.82
CA GLN A 205 -11.32 1.35 -8.76
C GLN A 205 -9.86 1.29 -9.20
N ARG A 206 -9.47 2.07 -10.22
CA ARG A 206 -8.10 2.15 -10.76
C ARG A 206 -7.05 2.84 -9.88
N ASN A 207 -7.39 3.25 -8.66
CA ASN A 207 -6.47 3.99 -7.79
C ASN A 207 -5.15 3.25 -7.56
N SER A 208 -5.15 1.92 -7.52
CA SER A 208 -3.92 1.15 -7.30
C SER A 208 -2.92 1.30 -8.45
N ALA A 209 -3.38 1.47 -9.69
CA ALA A 209 -2.50 1.72 -10.83
C ALA A 209 -1.79 3.07 -10.73
N ASP A 210 -2.49 4.09 -10.23
CA ASP A 210 -1.92 5.42 -10.03
C ASP A 210 -0.93 5.41 -8.86
N GLU A 211 -1.30 4.78 -7.75
CA GLU A 211 -0.41 4.60 -6.59
C GLU A 211 0.86 3.81 -6.96
N ILE A 212 0.75 2.71 -7.72
CA ILE A 212 1.92 1.97 -8.21
C ILE A 212 2.85 2.88 -9.03
N SER A 213 2.29 3.73 -9.88
CA SER A 213 3.09 4.62 -10.73
C SER A 213 3.83 5.67 -9.90
N MET A 214 3.13 6.35 -8.99
CA MET A 214 3.73 7.37 -8.13
C MET A 214 4.75 6.77 -7.17
N TRP A 215 4.46 5.62 -6.54
CA TRP A 215 5.40 4.96 -5.63
C TRP A 215 6.63 4.39 -6.34
N THR A 216 6.49 3.93 -7.59
CA THR A 216 7.67 3.58 -8.41
C THR A 216 8.60 4.78 -8.56
N ASP A 217 8.06 5.96 -8.85
CA ASP A 217 8.86 7.18 -9.01
C ASP A 217 9.43 7.65 -7.66
N ILE A 218 8.63 7.67 -6.59
CA ILE A 218 9.08 8.02 -5.22
C ILE A 218 10.29 7.18 -4.80
N LEU A 219 10.23 5.86 -5.03
CA LEU A 219 11.32 4.93 -4.71
C LEU A 219 12.56 5.18 -5.58
N ASN A 220 12.39 5.33 -6.89
CA ASN A 220 13.49 5.51 -7.83
C ASN A 220 14.23 6.84 -7.65
N PHE A 221 13.52 7.90 -7.27
CA PHE A 221 14.09 9.22 -7.02
C PHE A 221 14.54 9.42 -5.56
N GLY A 222 14.42 8.39 -4.70
CA GLY A 222 14.93 8.42 -3.33
C GLY A 222 14.13 9.27 -2.36
N TRP A 223 12.87 9.58 -2.67
CA TRP A 223 12.00 10.44 -1.85
C TRP A 223 11.50 9.77 -0.57
N VAL A 224 11.83 8.49 -0.35
CA VAL A 224 11.61 7.79 0.92
C VAL A 224 12.96 7.30 1.39
N HIS A 225 13.37 7.72 2.57
CA HIS A 225 14.70 7.50 3.13
C HIS A 225 14.84 6.11 3.77
N ASP A 226 16.08 5.63 3.83
CA ASP A 226 16.41 4.38 4.52
C ASP A 226 16.72 4.61 6.01
N PRO A 227 16.30 3.71 6.91
CA PRO A 227 15.46 2.54 6.64
C PRO A 227 13.99 2.93 6.44
N VAL A 228 13.35 2.32 5.42
CA VAL A 228 11.91 2.51 5.18
C VAL A 228 11.12 1.92 6.35
N ASN A 229 10.08 2.65 6.79
CA ASN A 229 9.21 2.23 7.87
C ASN A 229 8.53 0.87 7.55
N SER A 230 8.43 -0.03 8.53
CA SER A 230 7.89 -1.38 8.34
C SER A 230 6.42 -1.40 7.90
N GLU A 231 5.59 -0.46 8.35
CA GLU A 231 4.20 -0.32 7.92
C GLU A 231 4.13 0.16 6.46
N THR A 232 4.97 1.13 6.08
CA THR A 232 5.10 1.57 4.68
C THR A 232 5.53 0.40 3.81
N GLN A 233 6.60 -0.31 4.18
CA GLN A 233 7.06 -1.48 3.45
C GLN A 233 5.94 -2.53 3.32
N ARG A 234 5.25 -2.88 4.41
CA ARG A 234 4.12 -3.82 4.39
C ARG A 234 3.04 -3.37 3.42
N PHE A 235 2.68 -2.09 3.43
CA PHE A 235 1.69 -1.54 2.51
C PHE A 235 2.15 -1.61 1.04
N LEU A 236 3.40 -1.25 0.75
CA LEU A 236 3.92 -1.27 -0.62
C LEU A 236 3.89 -2.68 -1.23
N HIS A 237 4.12 -3.72 -0.42
CA HIS A 237 4.06 -5.11 -0.89
C HIS A 237 2.62 -5.66 -0.96
N HIS A 238 1.81 -5.44 0.08
CA HIS A 238 0.47 -6.04 0.17
C HIS A 238 -0.64 -5.04 -0.09
N GLY A 239 -0.62 -3.92 0.63
CA GLY A 239 -1.74 -2.99 0.75
C GLY A 239 -2.11 -2.26 -0.54
N ILE A 240 -1.16 -2.05 -1.44
CA ILE A 240 -1.45 -1.47 -2.76
C ILE A 240 -2.43 -2.34 -3.56
N ARG A 241 -2.41 -3.66 -3.36
CA ARG A 241 -3.24 -4.63 -4.10
C ARG A 241 -4.27 -5.35 -3.23
N SER A 242 -4.10 -5.33 -1.92
CA SER A 242 -4.98 -6.00 -0.97
C SER A 242 -6.34 -5.32 -0.98
N GLN A 243 -7.32 -6.02 -1.52
CA GLN A 243 -8.71 -5.60 -1.51
C GLN A 243 -9.53 -6.49 -0.60
N ASP A 244 -10.49 -5.87 0.09
CA ASP A 244 -11.49 -6.56 0.88
C ASP A 244 -12.11 -7.70 0.05
N PRO A 245 -12.07 -8.96 0.52
CA PRO A 245 -12.61 -10.09 -0.23
C PRO A 245 -14.11 -9.99 -0.51
N GLY A 246 -14.84 -9.07 0.14
CA GLY A 246 -16.25 -8.78 -0.10
C GLY A 246 -16.53 -7.74 -1.20
N LEU A 247 -15.51 -7.12 -1.81
CA LEU A 247 -15.66 -6.06 -2.80
C LEU A 247 -15.04 -6.41 -4.16
N GLU A 248 -15.44 -5.70 -5.21
CA GLU A 248 -14.97 -5.93 -6.57
C GLU A 248 -13.47 -5.63 -6.67
N ARG A 249 -12.68 -6.61 -7.10
CA ARG A 249 -11.23 -6.50 -7.19
C ARG A 249 -10.83 -5.42 -8.20
N ASP A 250 -9.90 -4.56 -7.83
CA ASP A 250 -9.19 -3.68 -8.76
C ASP A 250 -8.29 -4.52 -9.68
N ASP A 251 -8.67 -4.57 -10.95
CA ASP A 251 -7.97 -5.25 -12.04
C ASP A 251 -7.12 -4.30 -12.89
N SER A 252 -6.99 -3.02 -12.48
CA SER A 252 -6.27 -1.99 -13.23
C SER A 252 -4.78 -2.27 -13.40
N VAL A 253 -4.20 -3.17 -12.60
CA VAL A 253 -2.81 -3.61 -12.75
C VAL A 253 -2.68 -5.14 -12.81
N ALA A 254 -2.67 -5.66 -14.04
CA ALA A 254 -2.46 -7.07 -14.31
C ALA A 254 -1.12 -7.59 -13.76
N PHE A 255 -1.12 -8.83 -13.26
CA PHE A 255 0.09 -9.58 -12.91
C PHE A 255 0.96 -9.79 -14.16
N GLY A 256 2.27 -9.64 -14.00
CA GLY A 256 3.23 -9.68 -15.10
C GLY A 256 3.16 -8.49 -16.07
N SER A 257 2.43 -7.42 -15.74
CA SER A 257 2.50 -6.18 -16.52
C SER A 257 3.82 -5.45 -16.31
N GLN A 258 4.27 -4.73 -17.33
CA GLN A 258 5.49 -3.93 -17.27
C GLN A 258 5.46 -2.91 -16.11
N LYS A 259 4.31 -2.26 -15.88
CA LYS A 259 4.12 -1.31 -14.78
C LYS A 259 4.39 -1.94 -13.41
N LEU A 260 3.84 -3.13 -13.17
CA LEU A 260 4.06 -3.85 -11.92
C LEU A 260 5.51 -4.33 -11.78
N ARG A 261 6.12 -4.75 -12.89
CA ARG A 261 7.52 -5.16 -12.92
C ARG A 261 8.46 -4.01 -12.55
N GLU A 262 8.23 -2.81 -13.10
CA GLU A 262 8.99 -1.60 -12.76
C GLU A 262 8.88 -1.26 -11.27
N PHE A 263 7.69 -1.39 -10.70
CA PHE A 263 7.48 -1.20 -9.27
C PHE A 263 8.26 -2.21 -8.41
N HIS A 264 8.22 -3.49 -8.75
CA HIS A 264 9.00 -4.50 -8.04
C HIS A 264 10.51 -4.28 -8.14
N LEU A 265 10.99 -3.84 -9.30
CA LEU A 265 12.40 -3.47 -9.47
C LEU A 265 12.79 -2.28 -8.59
N ALA A 266 11.91 -1.27 -8.47
CA ALA A 266 12.12 -0.14 -7.59
C ALA A 266 12.15 -0.55 -6.10
N LEU A 267 11.29 -1.48 -5.68
CA LEU A 267 11.34 -2.04 -4.32
C LEU A 267 12.65 -2.80 -4.08
N ALA A 268 13.02 -3.70 -5.00
CA ALA A 268 14.19 -4.55 -4.86
C ALA A 268 15.51 -3.75 -4.91
N SER A 269 15.57 -2.65 -5.68
CA SER A 269 16.75 -1.77 -5.75
C SER A 269 16.98 -1.02 -4.43
N ARG A 270 15.92 -0.78 -3.66
CA ARG A 270 15.95 -0.18 -2.31
C ARG A 270 16.16 -1.22 -1.20
N GLY A 271 16.35 -2.50 -1.54
CA GLY A 271 16.54 -3.57 -0.57
C GLY A 271 15.27 -3.96 0.19
N LEU A 272 14.09 -3.54 -0.28
CA LEU A 272 12.81 -3.92 0.30
C LEU A 272 12.46 -5.36 -0.11
N TYR A 273 12.07 -6.18 0.86
CA TYR A 273 11.79 -7.60 0.66
C TYR A 273 10.28 -7.85 0.55
N CYS A 274 9.90 -8.72 -0.37
CA CYS A 274 8.54 -9.27 -0.44
C CYS A 274 8.46 -10.47 0.50
N ASP A 275 7.66 -10.42 1.57
CA ASP A 275 7.54 -11.59 2.43
C ASP A 275 6.93 -12.78 1.68
N VAL A 276 7.37 -13.96 2.09
CA VAL A 276 7.09 -15.24 1.44
C VAL A 276 5.59 -15.54 1.35
N ALA A 277 4.77 -15.04 2.27
CA ALA A 277 3.33 -15.22 2.19
C ALA A 277 2.72 -14.40 1.03
N SER A 278 3.07 -13.12 0.88
CA SER A 278 2.66 -12.33 -0.32
C SER A 278 3.17 -12.95 -1.62
N LEU A 279 4.40 -13.45 -1.62
CA LEU A 279 4.99 -14.11 -2.78
C LEU A 279 4.11 -15.28 -3.23
N GLY A 280 3.57 -16.06 -2.30
CA GLY A 280 2.60 -17.12 -2.60
C GLY A 280 1.37 -16.62 -3.35
N GLY A 281 0.78 -15.52 -2.89
CA GLY A 281 -0.37 -14.89 -3.55
C GLY A 281 -0.05 -14.35 -4.96
N TYR A 282 1.16 -13.80 -5.14
CA TYR A 282 1.64 -13.35 -6.44
C TYR A 282 1.79 -14.53 -7.42
N LEU A 283 2.53 -15.57 -7.01
CA LEU A 283 2.75 -16.76 -7.82
C LEU A 283 1.45 -17.48 -8.17
N ALA A 284 0.50 -17.53 -7.22
CA ALA A 284 -0.84 -18.07 -7.44
C ALA A 284 -1.68 -17.26 -8.45
N SER A 285 -1.24 -16.06 -8.84
CA SER A 285 -1.92 -15.18 -9.80
C SER A 285 -1.22 -15.10 -11.16
N CYS A 286 -0.05 -15.74 -11.31
CA CYS A 286 0.68 -15.80 -12.58
C CYS A 286 -0.09 -16.59 -13.63
N ARG A 287 -0.05 -16.11 -14.88
CA ARG A 287 -0.71 -16.75 -16.04
C ARG A 287 0.25 -17.58 -16.90
N SER A 288 1.54 -17.57 -16.58
CA SER A 288 2.57 -18.40 -17.22
C SER A 288 3.74 -18.64 -16.28
N LEU A 289 4.54 -19.66 -16.57
CA LEU A 289 5.75 -19.95 -15.82
C LEU A 289 6.79 -18.83 -15.98
N ASP A 290 6.86 -18.20 -17.16
CA ASP A 290 7.74 -17.06 -17.42
C ASP A 290 7.43 -15.86 -16.51
N GLN A 291 6.15 -15.61 -16.18
CA GLN A 291 5.78 -14.55 -15.25
C GLN A 291 6.22 -14.86 -13.81
N ALA A 292 6.12 -16.13 -13.40
CA ALA A 292 6.59 -16.57 -12.09
C ALA A 292 8.13 -16.46 -12.01
N LEU A 293 8.83 -16.89 -13.06
CA LEU A 293 10.28 -16.80 -13.16
C LEU A 293 10.75 -15.34 -13.15
N ASP A 294 10.17 -14.47 -13.97
CA ASP A 294 10.54 -13.04 -13.99
C ASP A 294 10.37 -12.40 -12.61
N PHE A 295 9.28 -12.69 -11.90
CA PHE A 295 9.10 -12.19 -10.53
C PHE A 295 10.18 -12.71 -9.56
N LEU A 296 10.50 -14.00 -9.60
CA LEU A 296 11.56 -14.60 -8.78
C LEU A 296 12.97 -14.12 -9.14
N THR A 297 13.19 -13.59 -10.35
CA THR A 297 14.46 -12.90 -10.67
C THR A 297 14.62 -11.56 -9.96
N VAL A 298 13.50 -10.89 -9.63
CA VAL A 298 13.51 -9.63 -8.88
C VAL A 298 13.64 -9.90 -7.38
N PHE A 299 12.83 -10.83 -6.86
CA PHE A 299 12.85 -11.27 -5.46
C PHE A 299 13.35 -12.72 -5.36
N HIS A 300 14.66 -12.88 -5.49
CA HIS A 300 15.32 -14.17 -5.31
C HIS A 300 15.20 -14.67 -3.86
N GLY A 301 15.38 -15.98 -3.61
CA GLY A 301 15.07 -16.63 -2.32
C GLY A 301 15.76 -16.08 -1.07
N ASP A 302 16.84 -15.31 -1.22
CA ASP A 302 17.53 -14.58 -0.15
C ASP A 302 16.96 -13.17 0.10
N LYS A 303 16.16 -12.64 -0.83
CA LYS A 303 15.49 -11.33 -0.80
C LYS A 303 14.00 -11.39 -0.48
N VAL A 304 13.49 -12.53 -0.05
CA VAL A 304 12.09 -12.72 0.38
C VAL A 304 11.93 -12.69 1.91
N ARG A 305 13.04 -12.44 2.63
CA ARG A 305 13.08 -12.32 4.09
C ARG A 305 14.24 -11.43 4.54
N PRO A 306 14.19 -10.87 5.76
CA PRO A 306 15.34 -10.23 6.38
C PRO A 306 16.55 -11.18 6.44
N SER A 307 17.75 -10.67 6.18
CA SER A 307 18.98 -11.46 6.21
C SER A 307 19.20 -12.11 7.60
N GLY A 308 19.54 -13.39 7.61
CA GLY A 308 19.85 -14.15 8.83
C GLY A 308 18.63 -14.66 9.61
N ARG A 309 17.42 -14.54 9.06
CA ARG A 309 16.19 -15.09 9.65
C ARG A 309 15.71 -16.31 8.88
N ASP A 310 15.33 -17.37 9.61
CA ASP A 310 14.60 -18.51 9.04
C ASP A 310 13.15 -18.13 8.68
N LEU A 311 12.48 -19.00 7.92
CA LEU A 311 11.06 -18.84 7.61
C LEU A 311 10.19 -19.29 8.78
N TYR A 312 9.21 -18.47 9.12
CA TYR A 312 8.17 -18.90 10.03
C TYR A 312 7.24 -19.92 9.34
N GLU A 313 6.62 -20.78 10.15
CA GLU A 313 5.65 -21.76 9.67
C GLU A 313 4.53 -21.11 8.83
N TRP A 314 3.98 -19.99 9.30
CA TRP A 314 2.91 -19.28 8.58
C TRP A 314 3.35 -18.70 7.23
N GLU A 315 4.63 -18.38 7.06
CA GLU A 315 5.18 -17.89 5.79
C GLU A 315 5.27 -19.04 4.78
N SER A 316 5.84 -20.17 5.21
CA SER A 316 5.91 -21.39 4.39
C SER A 316 4.51 -21.89 4.01
N GLY A 317 3.59 -21.92 4.98
CA GLY A 317 2.20 -22.27 4.76
C GLY A 317 1.52 -21.30 3.80
N GLY A 318 1.71 -19.99 3.99
CA GLY A 318 1.19 -18.95 3.10
C GLY A 318 1.64 -19.13 1.64
N LEU A 319 2.92 -19.44 1.41
CA LEU A 319 3.45 -19.72 0.09
C LEU A 319 2.82 -20.97 -0.53
N VAL A 320 2.98 -22.12 0.13
CA VAL A 320 2.60 -23.42 -0.41
C VAL A 320 1.08 -23.53 -0.54
N GLY A 321 0.35 -23.08 0.48
CA GLY A 321 -1.11 -23.09 0.52
C GLY A 321 -1.75 -22.20 -0.54
N SER A 322 -1.22 -20.98 -0.74
CA SER A 322 -1.75 -20.06 -1.76
C SER A 322 -1.62 -20.63 -3.18
N ILE A 323 -0.47 -21.22 -3.52
CA ILE A 323 -0.25 -21.83 -4.84
C ILE A 323 -1.12 -23.10 -4.97
N ALA A 324 -1.06 -24.01 -4.01
CA ALA A 324 -1.77 -25.30 -4.08
C ALA A 324 -3.29 -25.14 -4.18
N GLY A 325 -3.82 -24.16 -3.46
CA GLY A 325 -5.24 -23.85 -3.40
C GLY A 325 -5.75 -22.90 -4.49
N SER A 326 -4.88 -22.38 -5.34
CA SER A 326 -5.25 -21.41 -6.36
C SER A 326 -6.22 -22.02 -7.38
N SER A 327 -7.41 -21.44 -7.52
CA SER A 327 -8.35 -21.79 -8.59
C SER A 327 -8.11 -21.03 -9.89
N THR A 328 -7.23 -20.02 -9.87
CA THR A 328 -6.95 -19.13 -11.01
C THR A 328 -5.88 -19.66 -11.96
N VAL A 329 -5.14 -20.70 -11.55
CA VAL A 329 -4.08 -21.33 -12.32
C VAL A 329 -4.50 -22.74 -12.70
N ASP A 330 -4.31 -23.12 -13.97
CA ASP A 330 -4.53 -24.50 -14.40
C ASP A 330 -3.60 -25.48 -13.66
N GLY A 331 -3.99 -26.76 -13.55
CA GLY A 331 -3.28 -27.72 -12.71
C GLY A 331 -1.82 -27.97 -13.11
N ASN A 332 -1.50 -27.93 -14.40
CA ASN A 332 -0.13 -28.15 -14.88
C ASN A 332 0.73 -26.94 -14.55
N LEU A 333 0.27 -25.74 -14.89
CA LEU A 333 0.98 -24.50 -14.56
C LEU A 333 1.15 -24.33 -13.05
N ARG A 334 0.14 -24.67 -12.25
CA ARG A 334 0.23 -24.64 -10.78
C ARG A 334 1.32 -25.57 -10.26
N THR A 335 1.41 -26.77 -10.82
CA THR A 335 2.44 -27.74 -10.46
C THR A 335 3.84 -27.23 -10.82
N ASP A 336 4.00 -26.64 -11.99
CA ASP A 336 5.29 -26.08 -12.43
C ASP A 336 5.69 -24.84 -11.62
N ILE A 337 4.75 -23.97 -11.27
CA ILE A 337 4.97 -22.82 -10.38
C ILE A 337 5.35 -23.30 -8.96
N MET A 338 4.68 -24.32 -8.43
CA MET A 338 5.03 -24.90 -7.13
C MET A 338 6.46 -25.43 -7.13
N ARG A 339 6.84 -26.20 -8.17
CA ARG A 339 8.20 -26.73 -8.31
C ARG A 339 9.22 -25.58 -8.33
N LEU A 340 8.99 -24.58 -9.18
CA LEU A 340 9.86 -23.41 -9.29
C LEU A 340 10.01 -22.67 -7.94
N ALA A 341 8.92 -22.47 -7.21
CA ALA A 341 8.94 -21.78 -5.91
C ALA A 341 9.78 -22.56 -4.87
N LEU A 342 9.63 -23.88 -4.80
CA LEU A 342 10.35 -24.73 -3.86
C LEU A 342 11.83 -24.91 -4.24
N GLU A 343 12.19 -24.76 -5.52
CA GLU A 343 13.58 -24.76 -5.99
C GLU A 343 14.28 -23.41 -5.75
N CYS A 344 13.55 -22.29 -5.86
CA CYS A 344 14.12 -20.95 -5.71
C CYS A 344 14.15 -20.44 -4.26
N ILE A 345 13.33 -20.97 -3.35
CA ILE A 345 13.19 -20.45 -1.99
C ILE A 345 13.67 -21.51 -0.99
N GLU A 346 14.85 -21.27 -0.42
CA GLU A 346 15.43 -22.16 0.59
C GLU A 346 14.68 -22.09 1.92
N GLY A 347 14.53 -23.23 2.59
CA GLY A 347 13.99 -23.32 3.95
C GLY A 347 12.47 -23.34 4.04
N VAL A 348 11.76 -23.49 2.92
CA VAL A 348 10.29 -23.64 2.93
C VAL A 348 9.89 -24.95 3.60
N ASP A 349 9.11 -24.88 4.67
CA ASP A 349 8.46 -26.05 5.25
C ASP A 349 7.20 -26.41 4.47
N VAL A 350 7.30 -27.40 3.59
CA VAL A 350 6.17 -27.91 2.78
C VAL A 350 5.05 -28.56 3.61
N ASN A 351 5.30 -28.85 4.89
CA ASN A 351 4.31 -29.41 5.81
C ASN A 351 3.58 -28.33 6.61
N ALA A 352 4.00 -27.06 6.49
CA ALA A 352 3.40 -25.97 7.23
C ALA A 352 1.90 -25.84 6.89
N PRO A 353 1.03 -25.74 7.90
CA PRO A 353 -0.39 -25.59 7.70
C PRO A 353 -0.73 -24.16 7.26
N PHE A 354 -1.69 -24.04 6.35
CA PHE A 354 -2.21 -22.79 5.85
C PHE A 354 -3.70 -22.66 6.11
N ASN A 355 -4.15 -21.43 6.28
CA ASN A 355 -5.56 -21.10 6.50
C ASN A 355 -6.11 -20.28 5.32
N PHE A 356 -6.99 -20.89 4.54
CA PHE A 356 -7.69 -20.25 3.42
C PHE A 356 -8.50 -19.01 3.82
N ASN A 357 -8.96 -18.93 5.07
CA ASN A 357 -9.87 -17.89 5.55
C ASN A 357 -9.50 -17.45 6.96
N ALA A 358 -8.23 -17.09 7.18
CA ALA A 358 -7.73 -16.67 8.49
C ALA A 358 -8.59 -15.59 9.17
N TRP A 359 -9.10 -14.63 8.41
CA TRP A 359 -9.98 -13.56 8.91
C TRP A 359 -11.37 -14.04 9.34
N GLN A 360 -11.88 -15.16 8.81
CA GLN A 360 -13.18 -15.71 9.19
C GLN A 360 -13.12 -16.47 10.53
N ASP A 361 -11.94 -16.96 10.91
CA ASP A 361 -11.74 -17.65 12.20
C ASP A 361 -11.90 -16.68 13.39
N ASP A 362 -11.70 -15.37 13.17
CA ASP A 362 -11.84 -14.31 14.19
C ASP A 362 -13.27 -13.78 14.31
N LEU A 363 -14.20 -14.20 13.43
CA LEU A 363 -15.60 -13.75 13.48
C LEU A 363 -16.41 -14.53 14.55
N PRO A 364 -17.17 -13.84 15.43
CA PRO A 364 -17.98 -14.49 16.45
C PRO A 364 -18.94 -15.54 15.89
N GLY A 365 -18.89 -16.76 16.43
CA GLY A 365 -19.82 -17.84 16.06
C GLY A 365 -19.49 -18.60 14.77
N ARG A 366 -18.38 -18.30 14.08
CA ARG A 366 -17.91 -19.10 12.94
C ARG A 366 -17.22 -20.38 13.40
N LYS A 367 -17.42 -21.47 12.65
CA LYS A 367 -16.64 -22.70 12.82
C LYS A 367 -15.24 -22.44 12.26
N ARG A 368 -14.22 -22.77 13.05
CA ARG A 368 -12.82 -22.71 12.60
C ARG A 368 -12.65 -23.53 11.32
N THR A 369 -11.95 -22.97 10.35
CA THR A 369 -11.66 -23.62 9.08
C THR A 369 -10.44 -24.56 9.20
N PRO A 370 -10.46 -25.74 8.55
CA PRO A 370 -9.33 -26.68 8.58
C PRO A 370 -8.04 -26.01 8.10
N ARG A 371 -6.95 -26.21 8.84
CA ARG A 371 -5.63 -25.66 8.48
C ARG A 371 -4.82 -26.71 7.74
N MET A 372 -4.96 -26.73 6.42
CA MET A 372 -4.37 -27.78 5.58
C MET A 372 -2.92 -27.47 5.20
N SER A 373 -2.06 -28.49 5.18
CA SER A 373 -0.76 -28.42 4.47
C SER A 373 -0.97 -28.49 2.96
N GLY A 374 0.06 -28.15 2.17
CA GLY A 374 0.01 -28.24 0.71
C GLY A 374 -0.43 -29.60 0.18
N LEU A 375 0.06 -30.69 0.79
CA LEU A 375 -0.28 -32.05 0.37
C LEU A 375 -1.74 -32.39 0.66
N GLN A 376 -2.28 -31.91 1.78
CA GLN A 376 -3.70 -32.08 2.11
C GLN A 376 -4.59 -31.30 1.14
N VAL A 377 -4.17 -30.10 0.70
CA VAL A 377 -4.88 -29.32 -0.33
C VAL A 377 -4.85 -30.03 -1.69
N ALA A 378 -3.69 -30.51 -2.12
CA ALA A 378 -3.57 -31.30 -3.35
C ALA A 378 -4.47 -32.55 -3.30
N ALA A 379 -4.49 -33.24 -2.16
CA ALA A 379 -5.34 -34.39 -1.92
C ALA A 379 -6.84 -34.06 -1.95
N PHE A 380 -7.26 -32.96 -1.32
CA PHE A 380 -8.62 -32.45 -1.34
C PHE A 380 -9.11 -32.18 -2.77
N ASN A 381 -8.23 -31.63 -3.63
CA ASN A 381 -8.54 -31.29 -5.02
C ASN A 381 -8.36 -32.45 -6.02
N GLY A 382 -7.82 -33.58 -5.59
CA GLY A 382 -7.49 -34.69 -6.49
C GLY A 382 -6.27 -34.44 -7.39
N ASP A 383 -5.43 -33.47 -7.04
CA ASP A 383 -4.28 -33.05 -7.84
C ASP A 383 -3.06 -33.93 -7.55
N ARG A 384 -2.98 -35.04 -8.28
CA ARG A 384 -1.88 -36.00 -8.14
C ARG A 384 -0.52 -35.43 -8.57
N GLY A 385 -0.48 -34.62 -9.63
CA GLY A 385 0.77 -34.04 -10.13
C GLY A 385 1.41 -33.12 -9.10
N LEU A 386 0.59 -32.24 -8.50
CA LEU A 386 1.03 -31.38 -7.42
C LEU A 386 1.47 -32.17 -6.18
N ALA A 387 0.74 -33.23 -5.80
CA ALA A 387 1.13 -34.07 -4.68
C ALA A 387 2.46 -34.79 -4.89
N GLU A 388 2.75 -35.26 -6.11
CA GLU A 388 4.04 -35.87 -6.44
C GLU A 388 5.19 -34.87 -6.26
N VAL A 389 5.03 -33.62 -6.70
CA VAL A 389 6.02 -32.55 -6.45
C VAL A 389 6.19 -32.30 -4.95
N LEU A 390 5.10 -32.11 -4.20
CA LEU A 390 5.18 -31.84 -2.76
C LEU A 390 5.89 -32.98 -1.99
N LEU A 391 5.63 -34.24 -2.35
CA LEU A 391 6.29 -35.41 -1.75
C LEU A 391 7.79 -35.45 -2.09
N GLN A 392 8.18 -35.10 -3.32
CA GLN A 392 9.59 -35.00 -3.72
C GLN A 392 10.36 -33.96 -2.88
N HIS A 393 9.68 -32.91 -2.43
CA HIS A 393 10.23 -31.86 -1.59
C HIS A 393 9.99 -32.09 -0.08
N GLY A 394 9.63 -33.31 0.35
CA GLY A 394 9.58 -33.69 1.76
C GLY A 394 8.23 -33.50 2.46
N ALA A 395 7.14 -33.36 1.71
CA ALA A 395 5.81 -33.42 2.30
C ALA A 395 5.55 -34.81 2.89
N ARG A 396 4.93 -34.85 4.07
CA ARG A 396 4.69 -36.10 4.80
C ARG A 396 3.22 -36.50 4.69
N THR A 397 2.99 -37.78 4.41
CA THR A 397 1.64 -38.35 4.26
C THR A 397 0.90 -38.57 5.59
N ASP A 398 1.63 -38.53 6.71
CA ASP A 398 1.12 -38.79 8.06
C ASP A 398 0.70 -37.51 8.82
N VAL A 399 0.90 -36.33 8.24
CA VAL A 399 0.47 -35.05 8.84
C VAL A 399 -1.05 -35.04 8.99
N LEU A 400 -1.51 -34.84 10.23
CA LEU A 400 -2.92 -34.75 10.57
C LEU A 400 -3.33 -33.28 10.70
N GLU A 401 -4.42 -32.90 10.02
CA GLU A 401 -5.03 -31.59 10.22
C GLU A 401 -5.74 -31.53 11.58
N TYR A 402 -5.51 -30.44 12.31
CA TYR A 402 -5.87 -30.31 13.72
C TYR A 402 -7.38 -30.44 14.01
N ILE A 403 -8.24 -29.88 13.15
CA ILE A 403 -9.69 -29.80 13.39
C ILE A 403 -10.40 -31.10 13.01
N THR A 404 -10.05 -31.65 11.85
CA THR A 404 -10.72 -32.79 11.24
C THR A 404 -10.05 -34.12 11.60
N GLY A 405 -8.78 -34.09 12.03
CA GLY A 405 -7.97 -35.29 12.25
C GLY A 405 -7.64 -36.05 10.97
N LEU A 406 -7.85 -35.45 9.80
CA LEU A 406 -7.61 -36.10 8.51
C LEU A 406 -6.16 -35.87 8.06
N ASN A 407 -5.53 -36.92 7.54
CA ASN A 407 -4.33 -36.79 6.72
C ASN A 407 -4.69 -36.58 5.24
N ALA A 408 -3.68 -36.49 4.37
CA ALA A 408 -3.88 -36.31 2.94
C ALA A 408 -4.80 -37.39 2.32
N ALA A 409 -4.58 -38.67 2.64
CA ALA A 409 -5.45 -39.76 2.18
C ALA A 409 -6.90 -39.61 2.67
N GLY A 410 -7.09 -39.14 3.91
CA GLY A 410 -8.38 -38.78 4.49
C GLY A 410 -9.11 -37.71 3.69
N PHE A 411 -8.43 -36.60 3.36
CA PHE A 411 -8.99 -35.53 2.53
C PHE A 411 -9.33 -35.99 1.11
N ALA A 412 -8.46 -36.75 0.45
CA ALA A 412 -8.73 -37.33 -0.87
C ALA A 412 -9.98 -38.22 -0.84
N ARG A 413 -10.10 -39.09 0.17
CA ARG A 413 -11.27 -39.98 0.31
C ARG A 413 -12.54 -39.19 0.56
N ASN A 414 -12.49 -38.17 1.43
CA ASN A 414 -13.64 -37.34 1.76
C ASN A 414 -14.17 -36.55 0.55
N ASN A 415 -13.32 -36.25 -0.42
CA ASN A 415 -13.68 -35.56 -1.67
C ASN A 415 -13.90 -36.50 -2.86
N GLY A 416 -13.93 -37.83 -2.64
CA GLY A 416 -14.25 -38.80 -3.69
C GLY A 416 -13.07 -39.23 -4.58
N HIS A 417 -11.84 -38.80 -4.27
CA HIS A 417 -10.62 -39.21 -4.98
C HIS A 417 -10.08 -40.55 -4.45
N VAL A 418 -10.89 -41.61 -4.54
CA VAL A 418 -10.65 -42.91 -3.88
C VAL A 418 -9.33 -43.56 -4.31
N ASP A 419 -9.01 -43.59 -5.61
CA ASP A 419 -7.78 -44.23 -6.08
C ASP A 419 -6.53 -43.43 -5.71
N PHE A 420 -6.67 -42.10 -5.65
CA PHE A 420 -5.61 -41.23 -5.15
C PHE A 420 -5.37 -41.41 -3.66
N ALA A 421 -6.43 -41.56 -2.86
CA ALA A 421 -6.33 -41.89 -1.44
C ALA A 421 -5.61 -43.22 -1.20
N LYS A 422 -5.90 -44.27 -2.00
CA LYS A 422 -5.20 -45.56 -1.92
C LYS A 422 -3.70 -45.41 -2.22
N TRP A 423 -3.34 -44.57 -3.19
CA TRP A 423 -1.95 -44.28 -3.52
C TRP A 423 -1.24 -43.59 -2.36
N LEU A 424 -1.86 -42.58 -1.73
CA LEU A 424 -1.31 -41.92 -0.53
C LEU A 424 -1.18 -42.88 0.67
N ASP A 425 -2.19 -43.74 0.91
CA ASP A 425 -2.13 -44.76 1.97
C ASP A 425 -1.01 -45.78 1.74
N TYR A 426 -0.74 -46.13 0.48
CA TYR A 426 0.37 -47.02 0.12
C TYR A 426 1.73 -46.39 0.43
N LEU A 427 1.89 -45.10 0.12
CA LEU A 427 3.11 -44.36 0.43
C LEU A 427 3.35 -44.22 1.94
N ALA A 428 2.29 -43.99 2.73
CA ALA A 428 2.39 -43.85 4.18
C ALA A 428 2.82 -45.12 4.94
N ARG A 429 2.81 -46.29 4.26
CA ARG A 429 3.20 -47.60 4.84
C ARG A 429 4.64 -47.99 4.51
N LYS A 430 5.31 -47.23 3.63
CA LYS A 430 6.72 -47.38 3.30
C LYS A 430 7.53 -46.43 4.17
#